data_AF-A0A961LYS5-F1
#
_entry.id   AF-A0A961LYS5-F1
#
_cell.length_a   1.000
_cell.length_b   1.000
_cell.length_c   1.000
_cell.angle_alpha   90.00
_cell.angle_beta   90.00
_cell.angle_gamma   90.00
#
_symmetry.space_group_name_H-M   'P 1'
#
loop_
_entity.id
_entity.type
_entity.pdbx_description
1 polymer ?
#
loop_
_entity_poly.entity_id
_entity_poly.type
_entity_poly.pdbx_seq_one_letter_code
_entity_poly.pdbx_strand_id
1 'polypeptide(L)' 'MAFFTSARPVADGVFGRSLGFSFADSFARVAAWNDKRVTRRELAKLSDRELDDIGLCRGDIEDVVGAMR' A
#
# COMPACT_ATOMS: atom_id res chain seq x y z
N MET A 1 23.38 28.58 38.23
CA MET A 1 22.35 27.87 37.43
C MET A 1 23.03 27.30 36.19
N ALA A 2 23.26 25.99 36.14
CA ALA A 2 23.80 25.33 34.95
C ALA A 2 22.63 24.94 34.03
N PHE A 3 22.58 25.50 32.83
CA PHE A 3 21.65 25.07 31.79
C PHE A 3 22.19 23.79 31.17
N PHE A 4 21.60 22.65 31.51
CA PHE A 4 21.85 21.41 30.77
C PHE A 4 21.08 21.51 29.46
N THR A 5 21.79 21.82 28.37
CA THR A 5 21.27 21.60 27.03
C THR A 5 21.07 20.10 26.82
N SER A 6 19.83 19.67 26.67
CA SER A 6 19.52 18.32 26.21
C SER A 6 19.94 18.26 24.74
N ALA A 7 21.15 17.78 24.48
CA ALA A 7 21.53 17.31 23.17
C ALA A 7 20.61 16.12 22.87
N ARG A 8 19.57 16.35 22.07
CA ARG A 8 18.81 15.26 21.47
C ARG A 8 19.80 14.53 20.56
N PRO A 9 20.23 13.30 20.87
CA PRO A 9 20.97 12.55 19.88
C PRO A 9 19.99 12.30 18.74
N VAL A 10 20.28 12.88 17.58
CA VAL A 10 19.71 12.46 16.29
C VAL A 10 20.30 11.07 15.97
N ALA A 11 19.98 10.11 16.83
CA ALA A 11 20.41 8.72 16.77
C ALA A 11 19.17 7.81 16.71
N ASP A 12 18.11 8.26 16.03
CA ASP A 12 16.85 7.52 15.91
C ASP A 12 16.37 7.42 14.45
N GLY A 13 17.28 7.13 13.50
CA GLY A 13 16.77 6.86 12.15
C GLY A 13 17.75 6.53 11.03
N VAL A 14 19.07 6.73 11.20
CA VAL A 14 20.00 6.49 10.08
C VAL A 14 20.43 5.02 9.98
N PHE A 15 20.48 4.27 11.09
CA PHE A 15 20.85 2.84 11.06
C PHE A 15 19.69 1.90 10.69
N GLY A 16 18.44 2.33 10.84
CA GLY A 16 17.28 1.62 10.27
C GLY A 16 17.12 1.85 8.75
N ARG A 17 17.88 2.81 8.18
CA ARG A 17 17.70 3.33 6.82
C ARG A 17 18.60 2.70 5.74
N SER A 18 19.45 1.72 6.05
CA SER A 18 20.43 1.22 5.07
C SER A 18 20.31 -0.27 4.73
N LEU A 19 19.73 -1.10 5.60
CA LEU A 19 19.63 -2.56 5.37
C LEU A 19 18.22 -3.06 5.07
N GLY A 20 17.18 -2.25 5.34
CA GLY A 20 15.77 -2.58 5.06
C GLY A 20 15.24 -2.11 3.70
N PHE A 21 16.04 -1.44 2.87
CA PHE A 21 15.52 -0.61 1.76
C PHE A 21 15.14 -1.42 0.52
N SER A 22 15.78 -2.57 0.29
CA SER A 22 15.52 -3.36 -0.92
C SER A 22 14.44 -4.43 -0.70
N PHE A 23 14.42 -5.06 0.47
CA PHE A 23 13.43 -6.10 0.76
C PHE A 23 12.07 -5.51 1.11
N ALA A 24 12.00 -4.45 1.90
CA ALA A 24 10.72 -3.81 2.24
C ALA A 24 10.00 -3.26 0.99
N ASP A 25 10.74 -2.65 0.05
CA ASP A 25 10.17 -2.16 -1.21
C ASP A 25 9.67 -3.31 -2.09
N SER A 26 10.42 -4.42 -2.13
CA SER A 26 10.01 -5.63 -2.86
C SER A 26 8.74 -6.26 -2.25
N PHE A 27 8.67 -6.37 -0.93
CA PHE A 27 7.48 -6.86 -0.23
C PHE A 27 6.29 -5.92 -0.41
N ALA A 28 6.50 -4.60 -0.39
CA ALA A 28 5.44 -3.62 -0.66
C ALA A 28 4.86 -3.77 -2.07
N ARG A 29 5.73 -3.97 -3.09
CA ARG A 29 5.28 -4.23 -4.47
C ARG A 29 4.51 -5.55 -4.61
N VAL A 30 4.97 -6.60 -3.92
CA VAL A 30 4.28 -7.90 -3.92
C VAL A 30 2.92 -7.80 -3.21
N ALA A 31 2.86 -7.07 -2.11
CA ALA A 31 1.61 -6.80 -1.40
C ALA A 31 0.63 -6.01 -2.27
N ALA A 32 1.08 -4.93 -2.92
CA ALA A 32 0.25 -4.15 -3.85
C ALA A 32 -0.23 -5.00 -5.04
N TRP A 33 0.61 -5.89 -5.58
CA TRP A 33 0.20 -6.82 -6.62
C TRP A 33 -0.80 -7.87 -6.13
N ASN A 34 -0.64 -8.37 -4.91
CA ASN A 34 -1.59 -9.30 -4.30
C ASN A 34 -2.94 -8.62 -4.11
N ASP A 35 -2.94 -7.42 -3.55
CA ASP A 35 -4.13 -6.62 -3.31
C ASP A 35 -4.92 -6.39 -4.61
N LYS A 36 -4.26 -5.95 -5.69
CA LYS A 36 -4.85 -5.85 -7.03
C LYS A 36 -5.53 -7.16 -7.48
N ARG A 37 -4.87 -8.31 -7.28
CA ARG A 37 -5.42 -9.61 -7.67
C ARG A 37 -6.60 -10.04 -6.81
N VAL A 38 -6.57 -9.75 -5.52
CA VAL A 38 -7.66 -10.03 -4.59
C VAL A 38 -8.85 -9.16 -4.94
N THR A 39 -8.67 -7.84 -5.07
CA THR A 39 -9.70 -6.90 -5.51
C THR A 39 -10.33 -7.33 -6.83
N ARG A 40 -9.54 -7.71 -7.83
CA ARG A 40 -10.04 -8.27 -9.09
C ARG A 40 -10.90 -9.53 -8.87
N ARG A 41 -10.47 -10.46 -8.02
CA ARG A 41 -11.20 -11.71 -7.75
C ARG A 41 -12.50 -11.44 -7.00
N GLU A 42 -12.49 -10.57 -6.01
CA GLU A 42 -13.68 -10.22 -5.25
C GLU A 42 -14.69 -9.48 -6.14
N LEU A 43 -14.25 -8.49 -6.93
CA LEU A 43 -15.12 -7.81 -7.91
C LEU A 43 -15.62 -8.77 -9.00
N ALA A 44 -14.81 -9.75 -9.42
CA ALA A 44 -15.24 -10.73 -10.41
C ALA A 44 -16.26 -11.76 -9.87
N LYS A 45 -16.27 -12.00 -8.55
CA LYS A 45 -17.26 -12.86 -7.88
C LYS A 45 -18.63 -12.18 -7.77
N LEU A 46 -18.66 -10.85 -7.71
CA LEU A 46 -19.91 -10.08 -7.68
C LEU A 46 -20.66 -10.23 -9.01
N SER A 47 -21.98 -10.29 -8.89
CA SER A 47 -22.91 -10.26 -10.02
C SER A 47 -23.03 -8.86 -10.61
N ASP A 48 -23.49 -8.75 -11.85
CA ASP A 48 -23.58 -7.46 -12.54
C ASP A 48 -24.52 -6.47 -11.82
N ARG A 49 -25.52 -6.96 -11.08
CA ARG A 49 -26.40 -6.12 -10.25
C ARG A 49 -25.69 -5.59 -9.01
N GLU A 50 -24.87 -6.42 -8.35
CA GLU A 50 -24.09 -5.98 -7.19
C GLU A 50 -22.99 -4.98 -7.58
N LEU A 51 -22.45 -5.12 -8.80
CA LEU A 51 -21.56 -4.12 -9.37
C LEU A 51 -22.31 -2.81 -9.69
N ASP A 52 -23.53 -2.89 -10.23
CA ASP A 52 -24.37 -1.71 -10.50
C ASP A 52 -24.79 -0.98 -9.21
N ASP A 53 -25.06 -1.71 -8.13
CA ASP A 53 -25.39 -1.14 -6.81
C ASP A 53 -24.26 -0.28 -6.23
N ILE A 54 -23.01 -0.58 -6.56
CA ILE A 54 -21.82 0.22 -6.20
C ILE A 54 -21.40 1.20 -7.31
N GLY A 55 -22.17 1.26 -8.41
CA GLY A 55 -21.93 2.16 -9.53
C GLY A 55 -20.74 1.78 -10.41
N LEU A 56 -20.39 0.49 -10.47
CA LEU A 56 -19.29 -0.03 -11.30
C LEU A 56 -19.83 -0.93 -12.41
N CYS A 57 -19.26 -0.81 -13.61
CA CYS A 57 -19.45 -1.80 -14.67
C CYS A 57 -18.32 -2.83 -14.68
N ARG A 58 -18.59 -4.03 -15.24
CA ARG A 58 -17.57 -5.10 -15.34
C ARG A 58 -16.32 -4.68 -16.12
N GLY A 59 -16.43 -3.69 -17.02
CA GLY A 59 -15.31 -3.10 -17.75
C GLY A 59 -14.41 -2.19 -16.89
N ASP A 60 -15.00 -1.47 -15.92
CA ASP A 60 -14.28 -0.51 -15.06
C ASP A 60 -13.40 -1.21 -14.02
N ILE A 61 -13.66 -2.50 -13.74
CA ILE A 61 -12.87 -3.32 -12.81
C ILE A 61 -11.38 -3.28 -13.19
N GLU A 62 -11.05 -3.32 -14.48
CA GLU A 62 -9.65 -3.26 -14.92
C GLU A 62 -9.01 -1.89 -14.68
N ASP A 63 -9.77 -0.82 -14.88
CA ASP A 63 -9.28 0.53 -14.68
C ASP A 63 -9.02 0.81 -13.19
N VAL A 64 -9.92 0.34 -12.31
CA VAL A 64 -9.78 0.47 -10.84
C VAL A 64 -8.58 -0.35 -10.34
N VAL A 65 -8.44 -1.60 -10.79
CA VAL A 65 -7.31 -2.48 -10.41
C VAL A 65 -5.98 -1.95 -11.00
N GLY A 66 -6.03 -1.37 -12.19
CA GLY A 66 -4.91 -0.68 -12.83
C GLY A 66 -4.42 0.52 -12.01
N ALA A 67 -5.36 1.32 -11.49
CA ALA A 67 -5.09 2.55 -10.74
C ALA A 67 -4.51 2.36 -9.33
N MET A 68 -4.70 1.19 -8.69
CA MET A 68 -4.08 0.88 -7.40
C MET A 68 -2.54 0.93 -7.53
N ARG A 69 -1.81 1.59 -6.62
CA ARG A 69 -0.34 1.69 -6.64
C ARG A 69 0.27 1.19 -5.34
#